data_AF-A0A4R2T0C0-F1
#
_entry.id   AF-A0A4R2T0C0-F1
#
_cell.length_a   1.000
_cell.length_b   1.000
_cell.length_c   1.000
_cell.angle_alpha   90.00
_cell.angle_beta   90.00
_cell.angle_gamma   90.00
#
_symmetry.space_group_name_H-M   'P 1'
#
loop_
_entity.id
_entity.type
_entity.pdbx_description
1 polymer ?
#
loop_
_entity_poly.entity_id
_entity_poly.type
_entity_poly.pdbx_seq_one_letter_code
_entity_poly.pdbx_strand_id
1 'polypeptide(L)'
;MDISNIFTVGSILVATVGIGAIYYYYKKRNLEKFFNQVYEETRKVPKQKRNSFILLMFKESLTASVNKSKNPNFTSKFQNPKYLEIQLVQMSHILKDSSKVKDKVMKRSLGLLNNYYVWEKAKFDKEKKEIQSKAS
;
A
#
# COMPACT_ATOMS: atom_id res chain seq x y z
N MET A 1 24.62 35.65 -23.01
CA MET A 1 24.01 34.45 -22.40
C MET A 1 23.56 33.59 -23.56
N ASP A 2 24.33 32.55 -23.89
CA ASP A 2 24.17 31.84 -25.16
C ASP A 2 22.85 31.08 -25.21
N ILE A 3 22.12 31.26 -26.31
CA ILE A 3 20.82 30.63 -26.57
C ILE A 3 20.92 29.09 -26.41
N SER A 4 22.07 28.50 -26.74
CA SER A 4 22.37 27.08 -26.54
C SER A 4 22.27 26.62 -25.08
N ASN A 5 22.66 27.46 -24.11
CA ASN A 5 22.59 27.12 -22.69
C ASN A 5 21.15 27.18 -22.16
N ILE A 6 20.29 28.05 -22.70
CA ILE A 6 18.86 28.14 -22.32
C ILE A 6 18.08 26.91 -22.81
N PHE A 7 18.35 26.45 -24.04
CA PHE A 7 17.72 25.23 -24.57
C PHE A 7 18.19 23.97 -23.82
N THR A 8 19.47 23.89 -23.47
CA THR A 8 20.04 22.78 -22.70
C THR A 8 19.44 22.69 -21.29
N VAL A 9 19.34 23.81 -20.57
CA VAL A 9 18.75 23.85 -19.22
C VAL A 9 17.24 23.56 -19.27
N GLY A 10 16.55 24.06 -20.30
CA GLY A 10 15.13 23.76 -20.52
C GLY A 10 14.86 22.27 -20.77
N SER A 11 15.68 21.59 -21.57
CA SER A 11 15.49 20.17 -21.89
C SER A 11 15.74 19.27 -20.66
N ILE A 12 16.73 19.59 -19.83
CA ILE A 12 17.04 18.84 -18.60
C ILE A 12 15.89 18.95 -17.60
N LEU A 13 15.27 20.12 -17.47
CA LEU A 13 14.11 20.32 -16.60
C LEU A 13 12.89 19.50 -17.05
N VAL A 14 12.56 19.54 -18.35
CA VAL A 14 11.44 18.75 -18.91
C VAL A 14 11.69 17.25 -18.76
N ALA A 15 12.91 16.78 -19.00
CA ALA A 15 13.27 15.37 -18.83
C ALA A 15 13.16 14.93 -17.36
N THR A 16 13.62 15.76 -16.41
CA THR A 16 13.55 15.45 -14.97
C THR A 16 12.11 15.38 -14.48
N VAL A 17 11.26 16.33 -14.89
CA VAL A 17 9.84 16.33 -14.56
C VAL A 17 9.10 15.16 -15.22
N GLY A 18 9.41 14.86 -16.47
CA GLY A 18 8.84 13.73 -17.21
C GLY A 18 9.18 12.38 -16.59
N ILE A 19 10.46 12.14 -16.26
CA ILE A 19 10.91 10.93 -15.57
C ILE A 19 10.26 10.82 -14.19
N GLY A 20 10.17 11.93 -13.45
CA GLY A 20 9.48 11.98 -12.15
C GLY A 20 8.00 11.63 -12.25
N ALA A 21 7.30 12.15 -13.25
CA ALA A 21 5.89 11.89 -13.50
C ALA A 21 5.63 10.42 -13.91
N ILE A 22 6.47 9.88 -14.81
CA ILE A 22 6.39 8.46 -15.22
C ILE A 22 6.65 7.54 -14.02
N TYR A 23 7.69 7.81 -13.23
CA TYR A 23 8.00 7.05 -12.03
C TYR A 23 6.85 7.10 -11.01
N TYR A 24 6.27 8.27 -10.78
CA TYR A 24 5.12 8.44 -9.89
C TYR A 24 3.89 7.66 -10.38
N TYR A 25 3.61 7.70 -11.68
CA TYR A 25 2.48 6.99 -12.28
C TYR A 25 2.64 5.47 -12.23
N TYR A 26 3.84 4.95 -12.54
CA TYR A 26 4.17 3.53 -12.40
C TYR A 26 4.04 3.06 -10.95
N LYS A 27 4.59 3.83 -10.02
CA LYS A 27 4.49 3.56 -8.59
C LYS A 27 3.04 3.52 -8.14
N LYS A 28 2.20 4.45 -8.59
CA LYS A 28 0.76 4.49 -8.29
C LYS A 28 0.02 3.26 -8.82
N ARG A 29 0.25 2.85 -10.07
CA ARG A 29 -0.35 1.63 -10.65
C ARG A 29 0.04 0.37 -9.88
N ASN A 30 1.31 0.23 -9.51
CA ASN A 30 1.78 -0.93 -8.76
C ASN A 30 1.20 -0.98 -7.34
N LEU A 31 1.08 0.17 -6.67
CA LEU A 31 0.42 0.30 -5.37
C LEU A 31 -1.06 -0.06 -5.45
N GLU A 32 -1.76 0.38 -6.50
CA GLU A 32 -3.16 0.06 -6.70
C GLU A 32 -3.40 -1.43 -6.96
N LYS A 33 -2.54 -2.10 -7.74
CA LYS A 33 -2.58 -3.56 -7.89
C LYS A 33 -2.37 -4.27 -6.55
N PHE A 34 -1.38 -3.83 -5.77
CA PHE A 34 -1.11 -4.37 -4.45
C PHE A 34 -2.30 -4.17 -3.48
N PHE A 35 -2.91 -2.98 -3.47
CA PHE A 35 -4.09 -2.70 -2.66
C PHE A 35 -5.31 -3.52 -3.09
N ASN A 36 -5.53 -3.74 -4.39
CA ASN A 36 -6.57 -4.64 -4.86
C ASN A 36 -6.32 -6.09 -4.40
N GLN A 37 -5.09 -6.59 -4.50
CA GLN A 37 -4.76 -7.91 -4.00
C GLN A 37 -5.03 -8.03 -2.49
N VAL A 38 -4.61 -7.02 -1.72
CA VAL A 38 -4.89 -6.96 -0.27
C VAL A 38 -6.38 -6.93 -0.01
N TYR A 39 -7.14 -6.12 -0.75
CA TYR A 39 -8.59 -6.03 -0.64
C TYR A 39 -9.24 -7.40 -0.82
N GLU A 40 -8.93 -8.12 -1.91
CA GLU A 40 -9.51 -9.45 -2.19
C GLU A 40 -9.15 -10.49 -1.12
N GLU A 41 -7.90 -10.53 -0.65
CA GLU A 41 -7.52 -11.47 0.42
C GLU A 41 -8.21 -11.12 1.75
N THR A 42 -8.41 -9.83 2.05
CA THR A 42 -9.07 -9.41 3.29
C THR A 42 -10.56 -9.71 3.31
N ARG A 43 -11.21 -9.90 2.16
CA ARG A 43 -12.61 -10.31 2.09
C ARG A 43 -12.84 -11.72 2.64
N LYS A 44 -11.81 -12.56 2.64
CA LYS A 44 -11.84 -13.92 3.21
C LYS A 44 -11.69 -13.93 4.73
N VAL A 45 -11.37 -12.79 5.34
CA VAL A 45 -11.08 -12.66 6.78
C VAL A 45 -12.30 -12.10 7.52
N PRO A 46 -12.60 -12.56 8.75
CA PRO A 46 -13.68 -12.00 9.57
C PRO A 46 -13.53 -10.49 9.77
N LYS A 47 -14.64 -9.74 9.67
CA LYS A 47 -14.65 -8.26 9.77
C LYS A 47 -13.93 -7.73 11.01
N GLN A 48 -14.06 -8.41 12.14
CA GLN A 48 -13.43 -8.05 13.42
C GLN A 48 -11.90 -8.02 13.37
N LYS A 49 -11.28 -8.90 12.56
CA LYS A 49 -9.82 -9.04 12.45
C LYS A 49 -9.26 -8.37 11.19
N ARG A 50 -10.10 -7.74 10.38
CA ARG A 50 -9.76 -7.23 9.05
C ARG A 50 -8.60 -6.22 9.10
N ASN A 51 -8.69 -5.20 9.95
CA ASN A 51 -7.67 -4.15 10.02
C ASN A 51 -6.32 -4.69 10.50
N SER A 52 -6.34 -5.58 11.50
CA SER A 52 -5.13 -6.28 11.98
C SER A 52 -4.49 -7.12 10.89
N PHE A 53 -5.31 -7.79 10.07
CA PHE A 53 -4.83 -8.61 8.96
C PHE A 53 -4.23 -7.76 7.83
N ILE A 54 -4.87 -6.64 7.47
CA ILE A 54 -4.33 -5.68 6.48
C ILE A 54 -2.95 -5.18 6.95
N LEU A 55 -2.85 -4.74 8.21
CA LEU A 55 -1.59 -4.26 8.78
C LEU A 55 -0.52 -5.34 8.76
N LEU A 56 -0.88 -6.58 9.11
CA LEU A 56 0.03 -7.73 9.07
C LEU A 56 0.56 -7.97 7.65
N MET A 57 -0.30 -7.95 6.64
CA MET A 57 0.11 -8.10 5.24
C MET A 57 1.06 -6.99 4.81
N PHE A 58 0.79 -5.73 5.17
CA PHE A 58 1.70 -4.63 4.85
C PHE A 58 3.07 -4.75 5.56
N LYS A 59 3.08 -5.18 6.82
CA LYS A 59 4.33 -5.46 7.56
C LYS A 59 5.14 -6.56 6.89
N GLU A 60 4.52 -7.68 6.58
CA GLU A 60 5.23 -8.81 5.96
C GLU A 60 5.70 -8.47 4.55
N SER A 61 4.91 -7.74 3.74
CA SER A 61 5.33 -7.28 2.41
C SER A 61 6.53 -6.36 2.46
N LEU A 62 6.55 -5.41 3.40
CA LEU A 62 7.69 -4.53 3.60
C LEU A 62 8.91 -5.28 4.13
N THR A 63 8.71 -6.23 5.04
CA THR A 63 9.79 -7.05 5.59
C THR A 63 10.42 -7.93 4.50
N ALA A 64 9.61 -8.57 3.65
CA ALA A 64 10.07 -9.35 2.52
C ALA A 64 10.84 -8.49 1.50
N SER A 65 10.36 -7.27 1.23
CA SER A 65 11.02 -6.31 0.36
C SER A 65 12.38 -5.86 0.92
N VAL A 66 12.47 -5.54 2.21
CA VAL A 66 13.72 -5.15 2.88
C VAL A 66 14.73 -6.30 2.83
N ASN A 67 14.28 -7.52 3.09
CA ASN A 67 15.14 -8.71 3.10
C ASN A 67 15.45 -9.24 1.69
N LYS A 68 15.01 -8.56 0.62
CA LYS A 68 15.15 -8.98 -0.79
C LYS A 68 14.74 -10.44 -1.02
N SER A 69 13.79 -10.94 -0.23
CA SER A 69 13.32 -12.32 -0.36
C SER A 69 12.57 -12.46 -1.69
N LYS A 70 13.05 -13.34 -2.57
CA LYS A 70 12.41 -13.60 -3.88
C LYS A 70 11.02 -14.23 -3.74
N ASN A 71 10.75 -14.86 -2.60
CA ASN A 71 9.45 -15.45 -2.29
C ASN A 71 8.92 -14.85 -0.98
N PRO A 72 7.97 -13.91 -1.04
CA PRO A 72 7.20 -13.58 0.13
C PRO A 72 6.21 -14.74 0.34
N ASN A 73 6.66 -15.83 0.96
CA ASN A 73 5.84 -17.00 1.27
C ASN A 73 4.86 -16.67 2.42
N PHE A 74 3.99 -15.66 2.21
CA PHE A 74 2.87 -15.31 3.07
C PHE A 74 2.00 -16.53 3.36
N THR A 75 1.81 -17.37 2.35
CA THR A 75 1.01 -18.59 2.40
C THR A 75 1.52 -19.59 3.43
N SER A 76 2.82 -19.90 3.46
CA SER A 76 3.36 -20.91 4.39
C SER A 76 3.27 -20.50 5.87
N LYS A 77 3.49 -19.22 6.19
CA LYS A 77 3.45 -18.73 7.58
C LYS A 77 2.03 -18.50 8.08
N PHE A 78 1.13 -18.07 7.21
CA PHE A 78 -0.28 -17.85 7.54
C PHE A 78 -1.12 -19.13 7.51
N GLN A 79 -0.58 -20.23 6.96
CA GLN A 79 -1.17 -21.57 7.09
C GLN A 79 -1.16 -22.10 8.53
N ASN A 80 -0.29 -21.57 9.42
CA ASN A 80 -0.34 -21.91 10.84
C ASN A 80 -1.36 -21.01 11.57
N PRO A 81 -2.53 -21.53 11.96
CA PRO A 81 -3.59 -20.72 12.54
C PRO A 81 -3.18 -20.09 13.87
N LYS A 82 -2.43 -20.82 14.71
CA LYS A 82 -1.98 -20.33 16.03
C LYS A 82 -1.02 -19.15 15.89
N TYR A 83 -0.09 -19.24 14.95
CA TYR A 83 0.82 -18.13 14.65
C TYR A 83 0.06 -16.91 14.13
N LEU A 84 -0.86 -17.12 13.19
CA LEU A 84 -1.66 -16.04 12.62
C LEU A 84 -2.47 -15.31 13.69
N GLU A 85 -3.12 -16.03 14.60
CA GLU A 85 -3.90 -15.40 15.66
C GLU A 85 -3.07 -14.54 16.59
N ILE A 86 -1.90 -15.03 17.02
CA ILE A 86 -0.98 -14.26 17.86
C ILE A 86 -0.56 -12.96 17.14
N GLN A 87 -0.20 -13.06 15.86
CA GLN A 87 0.16 -11.89 15.07
C GLN A 87 -0.99 -10.91 14.92
N LEU A 88 -2.23 -11.38 14.70
CA LEU A 88 -3.41 -10.52 14.58
C LEU A 88 -3.73 -9.79 15.89
N VAL A 89 -3.55 -10.45 17.04
CA VAL A 89 -3.69 -9.81 18.34
C VAL A 89 -2.62 -8.72 18.51
N GLN A 90 -1.35 -9.02 18.21
CA GLN A 90 -0.27 -8.02 18.25
C GLN A 90 -0.56 -6.83 17.35
N MET A 91 -0.99 -7.06 16.11
CA MET A 91 -1.37 -5.98 15.19
C MET A 91 -2.55 -5.17 15.75
N SER A 92 -3.52 -5.80 16.42
CA SER A 92 -4.65 -5.07 17.03
C SER A 92 -4.19 -4.13 18.15
N HIS A 93 -3.22 -4.55 18.97
CA HIS A 93 -2.64 -3.70 20.01
C HIS A 93 -1.86 -2.53 19.40
N ILE A 94 -1.10 -2.80 18.34
CA ILE A 94 -0.37 -1.77 17.59
C ILE A 94 -1.33 -0.75 16.97
N LEU A 95 -2.48 -1.18 16.47
CA LEU A 95 -3.49 -0.27 15.92
C LEU A 95 -4.08 0.66 16.98
N LYS A 96 -4.25 0.19 18.21
CA LYS A 96 -4.76 1.00 19.33
C LYS A 96 -3.75 2.08 19.77
N ASP A 97 -2.47 1.74 19.82
CA ASP A 97 -1.39 2.60 20.32
C ASP A 97 -0.35 2.93 19.23
N SER A 98 -0.82 3.23 18.01
CA SER A 98 0.03 3.38 16.83
C SER A 98 1.09 4.49 16.95
N SER A 99 0.85 5.51 17.78
CA SER A 99 1.79 6.61 18.03
C SER A 99 3.04 6.18 18.82
N LYS A 100 2.97 5.09 19.58
CA LYS A 100 4.08 4.58 20.41
C LYS A 100 5.03 3.66 19.64
N VAL A 101 4.68 3.31 18.39
CA VAL A 101 5.49 2.44 17.54
C VAL A 101 6.79 3.14 17.16
N LYS A 102 7.93 2.54 17.51
CA LYS A 102 9.26 3.04 17.13
C LYS A 102 9.84 2.35 15.89
N ASP A 103 9.43 1.11 15.63
CA ASP A 103 9.95 0.31 14.52
C ASP A 103 9.68 0.95 13.14
N LYS A 104 10.72 1.03 12.29
CA LYS A 104 10.66 1.71 11.00
C LYS A 104 9.78 0.97 10.00
N VAL A 105 9.82 -0.37 10.00
CA VAL A 105 9.00 -1.18 9.10
C VAL A 105 7.54 -1.00 9.47
N MET A 106 7.21 -1.13 10.76
CA MET A 106 5.86 -0.95 11.27
C MET A 106 5.31 0.46 11.02
N LYS A 107 6.11 1.52 11.22
CA LYS A 107 5.70 2.90 10.86
C LYS A 107 5.33 3.01 9.38
N ARG A 108 6.12 2.40 8.50
CA ARG A 108 5.81 2.36 7.06
C ARG A 108 4.56 1.53 6.76
N SER A 109 4.36 0.42 7.46
CA SER A 109 3.14 -0.40 7.35
C SER A 109 1.89 0.38 7.77
N LEU A 110 1.97 1.16 8.85
CA LEU A 110 0.89 2.06 9.28
C LEU A 110 0.64 3.16 8.25
N GLY A 111 1.69 3.71 7.64
CA GLY A 111 1.55 4.65 6.51
C GLY A 111 0.85 4.02 5.31
N LEU A 112 1.19 2.78 4.95
CA LEU A 112 0.49 2.03 3.90
C LEU A 112 -0.96 1.75 4.27
N LEU A 113 -1.25 1.47 5.54
CA LEU A 113 -2.61 1.26 6.03
C LEU A 113 -3.48 2.51 5.85
N ASN A 114 -2.97 3.69 6.21
CA ASN A 114 -3.68 4.95 5.99
C ASN A 114 -3.93 5.22 4.50
N ASN A 115 -2.91 5.00 3.66
CA ASN A 115 -3.05 5.14 2.21
C ASN A 115 -4.06 4.16 1.63
N TYR A 116 -4.10 2.94 2.15
CA TYR A 116 -5.08 1.92 1.77
C TYR A 116 -6.50 2.36 2.13
N TYR A 117 -6.73 2.94 3.32
CA TYR A 117 -8.07 3.44 3.68
C TYR A 117 -8.54 4.59 2.78
N VAL A 118 -7.63 5.51 2.43
CA VAL A 118 -7.95 6.58 1.47
C VAL A 118 -8.29 6.00 0.10
N TRP A 119 -7.51 5.03 -0.37
CA TRP A 119 -7.78 4.34 -1.63
C TRP A 119 -9.08 3.55 -1.61
N GLU A 120 -9.36 2.81 -0.52
CA GLU A 120 -10.56 1.99 -0.38
C GLU A 120 -11.82 2.86 -0.38
N LYS A 121 -11.81 3.98 0.34
CA LYS A 121 -12.89 4.97 0.29
C LYS A 121 -13.09 5.52 -1.14
N ALA A 122 -12.01 5.91 -1.81
CA ALA A 122 -12.07 6.41 -3.18
C ALA A 122 -12.58 5.36 -4.17
N LYS A 123 -12.26 4.08 -3.96
CA LYS A 123 -12.79 2.95 -4.75
C LYS A 123 -14.30 2.83 -4.59
N PHE A 124 -14.80 2.80 -3.35
CA PHE A 124 -16.25 2.76 -3.08
C PHE A 124 -16.99 3.99 -3.61
N ASP A 125 -16.40 5.18 -3.52
CA ASP A 125 -17.02 6.42 -4.03
C ASP A 125 -17.13 6.40 -5.56
N LYS A 126 -16.16 5.80 -6.27
CA LYS A 126 -16.23 5.59 -7.73
C LYS A 126 -17.31 4.59 -8.10
N GLU A 127 -17.34 3.43 -7.43
CA GLU A 127 -18.34 2.38 -7.67
C GLU A 127 -19.77 2.91 -7.49
N LYS A 128 -20.01 3.73 -6.46
CA LYS A 128 -21.32 4.38 -6.25
C LYS A 128 -21.71 5.33 -7.38
N LYS A 129 -20.78 6.14 -7.87
CA LYS A 129 -21.03 7.09 -8.97
C LYS A 129 -21.35 6.37 -10.28
N GLU A 130 -20.66 5.27 -10.57
CA GLU A 130 -20.90 4.46 -11.77
C GLU A 130 -22.25 3.75 -11.74
N ILE A 131 -22.70 3.30 -10.57
CA ILE A 131 -24.04 2.71 -10.40
C ILE A 131 -25.11 3.79 -10.60
N GLN A 132 -24.91 4.98 -10.03
CA GLN A 132 -25.85 6.08 -10.17
C GLN A 132 -25.96 6.59 -11.61
N SER A 133 -24.85 6.66 -12.36
CA SER A 133 -24.84 7.07 -13.77
C SER A 133 -25.42 6.03 -14.74
N LYS A 134 -25.54 4.76 -14.33
CA LYS A 134 -26.18 3.69 -15.12
C LYS A 134 -27.68 3.55 -14.82
N ALA A 135 -28.16 4.19 -13.76
CA ALA A 135 -29.55 4.17 -13.32
C ALA A 135 -30.32 5.46 -13.66
N SER A 136 -29.63 6.48 -14.20
CA SER A 136 -30.23 7.68 -14.83
C SER A 136 -30.14 7.56 -16.34
#